data_AF-A0A377PLM2-F1
#
_entry.id   AF-A0A377PLM2-F1
#
_cell.length_a   1.000
_cell.length_b   1.000
_cell.length_c   1.000
_cell.angle_alpha   90.00
_cell.angle_beta   90.00
_cell.angle_gamma   90.00
#
_symmetry.space_group_name_H-M   'P 1'
#
loop_
_entity.id
_entity.type
_entity.pdbx_description
1 polymer ?
#
loop_
_entity_poly.entity_id
_entity_poly.type
_entity_poly.pdbx_seq_one_letter_code
_entity_poly.pdbx_strand_id
1 'polypeptide(L)'
;MLPAELQNDFRPLLDEHYYTEDEKLVVKQADALCAYLKCLEELSAGNNEFKLAKARLEKTLDMRSSPEMEYFMEVFIPSFSLSLDEISQDEVM
;
A
#
# COMPACT_ATOMS: atom_id res chain seq x y z
N MET A 1 22.04 1.38 16.01
CA MET A 1 21.38 2.58 16.58
C MET A 1 22.07 3.82 16.02
N LEU A 2 21.34 4.92 15.78
CA LEU A 2 21.89 6.16 15.21
C LEU A 2 22.95 6.80 16.14
N PRO A 3 24.06 7.34 15.58
CA PRO A 3 25.03 8.14 16.33
C PRO A 3 24.37 9.31 17.07
N ALA A 4 24.86 9.63 18.28
CA ALA A 4 24.22 10.60 19.18
C ALA A 4 24.07 11.99 18.53
N GLU A 5 25.06 12.39 17.75
CA GLU A 5 25.11 13.63 16.99
C GLU A 5 24.01 13.74 15.92
N LEU A 6 23.49 12.62 15.42
CA LEU A 6 22.44 12.58 14.40
C LEU A 6 21.03 12.35 14.97
N GLN A 7 20.91 11.96 16.25
CA GLN A 7 19.62 11.54 16.81
C GLN A 7 18.58 12.66 16.81
N ASN A 8 18.98 13.90 17.08
CA ASN A 8 18.05 15.03 17.10
C ASN A 8 17.57 15.39 15.69
N ASP A 9 18.47 15.37 14.70
CA ASP A 9 18.16 15.72 13.31
C ASP A 9 17.21 14.70 12.66
N PHE A 10 17.35 13.42 13.02
CA PHE A 10 16.54 12.34 12.48
C PHE A 10 15.26 12.05 13.29
N ARG A 11 15.14 12.57 14.53
CA ARG A 11 13.97 12.34 15.38
C ARG A 11 12.63 12.65 14.67
N PRO A 12 12.43 13.82 14.02
CA PRO A 12 11.16 14.11 13.36
C PRO A 12 10.86 13.23 12.14
N LEU A 13 11.83 12.45 11.64
CA LEU A 13 11.68 11.57 10.47
C LEU A 13 11.50 10.09 10.84
N LEU A 14 11.72 9.72 12.10
CA LEU A 14 11.71 8.33 12.55
C LEU A 14 10.72 8.09 13.69
N ASP A 15 10.45 9.12 14.49
CA ASP A 15 9.53 9.03 15.60
C ASP A 15 8.12 9.47 15.17
N GLU A 16 7.19 8.52 15.16
CA GLU A 16 5.81 8.76 14.75
C GLU A 16 5.10 9.82 15.61
N HIS A 17 5.58 10.13 16.82
CA HIS A 17 5.00 11.19 17.65
C HIS A 17 5.13 12.58 17.02
N TYR A 18 6.02 12.75 16.05
CA TYR A 18 6.20 14.00 15.30
C TYR A 18 5.29 14.11 14.08
N TYR A 19 4.58 13.04 13.72
CA TYR A 19 3.63 13.04 12.63
C TYR A 19 2.25 13.50 13.12
N THR A 20 1.56 14.23 12.26
CA THR A 20 0.14 14.50 12.42
C THR A 20 -0.67 13.19 12.34
N GLU A 21 -1.87 13.19 12.90
CA GLU A 21 -2.75 12.02 12.81
C GLU A 21 -3.12 11.70 11.35
N ASP A 22 -3.29 12.71 10.50
CA ASP A 22 -3.56 12.53 9.08
C ASP A 22 -2.39 11.85 8.35
N GLU A 23 -1.15 12.28 8.59
CA GLU A 23 0.05 11.63 8.04
C GLU A 23 0.15 10.17 8.50
N LYS A 24 -0.12 9.89 9.78
CA LYS A 24 -0.14 8.51 10.29
C LYS A 24 -1.19 7.66 9.62
N LEU A 25 -2.38 8.21 9.38
CA LEU A 25 -3.48 7.51 8.71
C LEU A 25 -3.10 7.17 7.26
N VAL A 26 -2.58 8.15 6.51
CA VAL A 26 -2.14 7.95 5.13
C VAL A 26 -1.03 6.91 5.03
N VAL A 27 -0.02 6.98 5.90
CA VAL A 27 1.08 5.99 5.91
C VAL A 27 0.56 4.58 6.22
N LYS A 28 -0.38 4.43 7.16
CA LYS A 28 -0.99 3.13 7.49
C LYS A 28 -1.87 2.58 6.36
N GLN A 29 -2.57 3.44 5.62
CA GLN A 29 -3.32 3.05 4.42
C GLN A 29 -2.36 2.58 3.32
N ALA A 30 -1.30 3.35 3.05
CA ALA A 30 -0.29 3.01 2.06
C ALA A 30 0.42 1.68 2.37
N ASP A 31 0.79 1.44 3.63
CA ASP A 31 1.38 0.17 4.07
C ASP A 31 0.45 -1.02 3.81
N ALA A 32 -0.83 -0.90 4.15
CA ALA A 32 -1.83 -1.93 3.89
C ALA A 32 -2.05 -2.18 2.39
N LEU A 33 -2.06 -1.12 1.56
CA LEU A 33 -2.14 -1.23 0.11
C LEU A 33 -0.93 -1.95 -0.48
N CYS A 34 0.28 -1.61 -0.05
CA CYS A 34 1.51 -2.28 -0.49
C CYS A 34 1.48 -3.77 -0.15
N ALA A 35 1.05 -4.12 1.07
CA ALA A 35 0.90 -5.52 1.47
C ALA A 35 -0.16 -6.25 0.63
N TYR A 36 -1.27 -5.58 0.32
CA TYR A 36 -2.34 -6.14 -0.52
C TYR A 36 -1.87 -6.38 -1.96
N LEU A 37 -1.18 -5.40 -2.56
CA LEU A 37 -0.56 -5.52 -3.88
C LEU A 37 0.41 -6.68 -3.94
N LYS A 38 1.27 -6.82 -2.92
CA LYS A 38 2.18 -7.96 -2.83
C LYS A 38 1.42 -9.30 -2.80
N CYS A 39 0.28 -9.36 -2.14
CA CYS A 39 -0.56 -10.57 -2.17
C CYS A 39 -1.11 -10.85 -3.58
N LEU A 40 -1.53 -9.82 -4.33
CA LEU A 40 -2.02 -10.00 -5.70
C LEU A 40 -0.92 -10.55 -6.61
N GLU A 41 0.29 -10.01 -6.53
CA GLU A 41 1.45 -10.50 -7.29
C GLU A 41 1.77 -11.96 -6.98
N GLU A 42 1.85 -12.32 -5.69
CA GLU A 42 2.15 -13.69 -5.25
C GLU A 42 1.06 -14.67 -5.71
N LEU A 43 -0.22 -14.28 -5.63
CA LEU A 43 -1.33 -15.10 -6.12
C LEU A 43 -1.27 -15.27 -7.64
N SER A 44 -0.93 -14.21 -8.38
CA SER A 44 -0.71 -14.26 -9.83
C SER A 44 0.45 -15.20 -10.20
N ALA A 45 1.51 -15.21 -9.39
CA ALA A 45 2.64 -16.15 -9.51
C ALA A 45 2.29 -17.61 -9.08
N GLY A 46 1.05 -17.88 -8.65
CA GLY A 46 0.57 -19.20 -8.25
C GLY A 46 0.79 -19.54 -6.77
N ASN A 47 1.28 -18.61 -5.96
CA ASN A 47 1.50 -18.81 -4.54
C ASN A 47 0.20 -18.62 -3.74
N ASN A 48 -0.51 -19.72 -3.54
CA ASN A 48 -1.82 -19.73 -2.88
C ASN A 48 -1.77 -19.50 -1.36
N GLU A 49 -0.59 -19.48 -0.72
CA GLU A 49 -0.45 -19.21 0.72
C GLU A 49 -0.95 -17.80 1.09
N PHE A 50 -0.92 -16.87 0.13
CA PHE A 50 -1.33 -15.48 0.31
C PHE A 50 -2.86 -15.27 0.30
N LYS A 51 -3.68 -16.29 0.03
CA LYS A 51 -5.16 -16.15 0.01
C LYS A 51 -5.72 -15.64 1.33
N LEU A 52 -5.25 -16.20 2.44
CA LEU A 52 -5.72 -15.81 3.77
C LEU A 52 -5.21 -14.41 4.15
N ALA A 53 -3.99 -14.06 3.76
CA ALA A 53 -3.43 -12.74 3.97
C ALA A 53 -4.24 -11.67 3.20
N LYS A 54 -4.53 -11.91 1.92
CA LYS A 54 -5.40 -11.06 1.09
C LYS A 54 -6.74 -10.79 1.76
N ALA A 55 -7.46 -11.84 2.19
CA ALA A 55 -8.77 -11.70 2.81
C ALA A 55 -8.75 -10.91 4.14
N ARG A 56 -7.63 -10.93 4.88
CA ARG A 56 -7.45 -10.11 6.09
C ARG A 56 -7.12 -8.66 5.75
N LEU A 57 -6.33 -8.45 4.70
CA LEU A 57 -5.97 -7.12 4.22
C LEU A 57 -7.18 -6.41 3.62
N GLU A 58 -8.04 -7.08 2.85
CA GLU A 58 -9.29 -6.52 2.34
C GLU A 58 -10.15 -5.93 3.47
N LYS A 59 -10.32 -6.66 4.58
CA LYS A 59 -11.03 -6.13 5.75
C LYS A 59 -10.33 -4.94 6.39
N THR A 60 -9.00 -4.96 6.41
CA THR A 60 -8.20 -3.87 6.98
C THR A 60 -8.31 -2.61 6.12
N LEU A 61 -8.34 -2.79 4.80
CA LEU A 61 -8.54 -1.75 3.81
C LEU A 61 -9.94 -1.14 3.98
N ASP A 62 -11.00 -1.95 4.04
CA ASP A 62 -12.37 -1.47 4.25
C ASP A 62 -12.51 -0.65 5.55
N MET A 63 -11.88 -1.08 6.64
CA MET A 63 -11.91 -0.37 7.92
C MET A 63 -11.13 0.96 7.92
N ARG A 64 -10.14 1.10 7.02
CA ARG A 64 -9.27 2.27 6.91
C ARG A 64 -9.61 3.14 5.70
N SER A 65 -10.77 2.92 5.08
CA SER A 65 -11.12 3.55 3.81
C SER A 65 -11.07 5.08 3.87
N SER A 66 -10.61 5.68 2.78
CA SER A 66 -10.63 7.11 2.52
C SER A 66 -10.93 7.35 1.04
N PRO A 67 -11.42 8.54 0.65
CA PRO A 67 -11.68 8.86 -0.76
C PRO A 67 -10.45 8.65 -1.66
N GLU A 68 -9.26 8.99 -1.16
CA GLU A 68 -8.00 8.82 -1.90
C GLU A 68 -7.64 7.35 -2.08
N MET A 69 -7.88 6.53 -1.05
CA MET A 69 -7.64 5.09 -1.11
C MET A 69 -8.65 4.38 -2.01
N GLU A 70 -9.93 4.75 -1.93
CA GLU A 70 -10.98 4.23 -2.82
C GLU A 70 -10.65 4.56 -4.27
N TYR A 71 -10.26 5.81 -4.56
CA TYR A 71 -9.79 6.19 -5.88
C TYR A 71 -8.59 5.35 -6.33
N PHE A 72 -7.61 5.10 -5.44
CA PHE A 72 -6.48 4.26 -5.78
C PHE A 72 -6.90 2.83 -6.14
N MET A 73 -7.81 2.26 -5.33
CA MET A 73 -8.36 0.92 -5.51
C MET A 73 -9.16 0.78 -6.81
N GLU A 74 -9.93 1.79 -7.19
CA GLU A 74 -10.75 1.77 -8.40
C GLU A 74 -9.93 2.03 -9.66
N VAL A 75 -8.96 2.95 -9.60
CA VAL A 75 -8.25 3.44 -10.79
C VAL A 75 -6.98 2.66 -11.09
N PHE A 76 -6.21 2.26 -10.08
CA PHE A 76 -4.87 1.68 -10.30
C PHE A 76 -4.82 0.17 -10.09
N ILE A 77 -5.54 -0.37 -9.09
CA ILE A 77 -5.46 -1.81 -8.77
C ILE A 77 -5.85 -2.73 -9.93
N PRO A 78 -6.88 -2.44 -10.76
CA PRO A 78 -7.19 -3.32 -11.90
C PRO A 78 -6.00 -3.54 -12.83
N SER A 79 -5.17 -2.52 -13.03
CA SER A 79 -3.97 -2.59 -13.88
C SER A 79 -2.88 -3.51 -13.34
N PHE A 80 -2.87 -3.83 -12.03
CA PHE A 80 -1.93 -4.81 -11.46
C PHE A 80 -2.26 -6.26 -11.83
N SER A 81 -3.44 -6.51 -12.39
CA SER A 81 -3.79 -7.82 -12.96
C SER A 81 -3.43 -7.96 -14.43
N LEU A 82 -3.01 -6.87 -15.09
CA LEU A 82 -2.63 -6.82 -16.49
C LEU A 82 -1.12 -7.09 -16.65
N SER A 83 -0.76 -7.72 -17.75
CA SER A 83 0.61 -7.77 -18.24
C SER A 83 1.06 -6.41 -18.79
N LEU A 84 2.37 -6.24 -18.98
CA LEU A 84 2.93 -5.01 -19.55
C LEU A 84 2.37 -4.69 -20.95
N ASP A 85 2.14 -5.73 -21.76
CA ASP A 85 1.56 -5.57 -23.09
C ASP A 85 0.10 -5.09 -22.98
N GLU A 86 -0.69 -5.65 -22.06
CA GLU A 86 -2.09 -5.24 -21.82
C GLU A 86 -2.19 -3.80 -21.32
N ILE A 87 -1.28 -3.35 -20.45
CA ILE A 87 -1.22 -1.96 -19.98
C ILE A 87 -0.97 -0.99 -21.15
N SER A 88 -0.12 -1.38 -22.12
CA SER A 88 0.27 -0.51 -23.23
C SER A 88 -0.79 -0.36 -24.33
N GLN A 89 -1.84 -1.19 -24.33
CA GLN A 89 -2.87 -1.18 -25.37
C GLN A 89 -4.15 -0.39 -25.00
N ASP A 90 -4.34 -0.06 -23.72
CA ASP A 90 -5.54 0.65 -23.22
C ASP A 90 -5.50 2.18 -23.37
N GLU A 91 -4.49 2.77 -24.04
CA GLU A 91 -4.48 4.22 -24.36
C GLU A 91 -5.48 4.63 -25.47
N VAL A 92 -6.33 3.71 -25.96
CA VAL A 92 -7.33 4.00 -27.00
C VAL A 92 -8.74 3.72 -26.51
N MET A 93 -9.26 4.55 -25.61
CA MET A 93 -10.71 4.75 -25.42
C MET A 93 -11.06 6.19 -25.12
#